data_AF-A0A9E3X3H5-F1
#
_entry.id   AF-A0A9E3X3H5-F1
#
_cell.length_a   1.000
_cell.length_b   1.000
_cell.length_c   1.000
_cell.angle_alpha   90.00
_cell.angle_beta   90.00
_cell.angle_gamma   90.00
#
_symmetry.space_group_name_H-M   'P 1'
#
loop_
_entity.id
_entity.type
_entity.pdbx_description
1 polymer ?
#
loop_
_entity_poly.entity_id
_entity_poly.type
_entity_poly.pdbx_seq_one_letter_code
_entity_poly.pdbx_strand_id
1 'polypeptide(L)'
;NGAHATLRRVDAPAVLVEFVEENAQANGTSCAALYALLAGFGYQLYRIDTRQKRLIPVPQEYQNDNLLATKNIEQVCRRTRYRCA
;
A
#
# COMPACT_ATOMS: atom_id res chain seq x y z
N ASN A 1 -2.89 -15.85 15.21
CA ASN A 1 -2.68 -14.99 14.02
C ASN A 1 -2.01 -13.67 14.40
N GLY A 2 -0.67 -13.63 14.44
CA GLY A 2 0.09 -12.43 14.83
C GLY A 2 0.02 -11.29 13.81
N ALA A 3 0.14 -11.61 12.51
CA ALA A 3 0.12 -10.60 11.45
C ALA A 3 -1.18 -9.79 11.42
N HIS A 4 -2.33 -10.45 11.58
CA HIS A 4 -3.64 -9.80 11.59
C HIS A 4 -3.82 -8.86 12.78
N ALA A 5 -3.31 -9.22 13.96
CA ALA A 5 -3.32 -8.35 15.14
C ALA A 5 -2.40 -7.14 14.93
N THR A 6 -1.21 -7.34 14.37
CA THR A 6 -0.25 -6.28 14.08
C THR A 6 -0.79 -5.27 13.07
N LEU A 7 -1.30 -5.73 11.92
CA LEU A 7 -1.77 -4.86 10.84
C LEU A 7 -3.06 -4.10 11.20
N ARG A 8 -3.84 -4.55 12.18
CA ARG A 8 -5.04 -3.83 12.65
C ARG A 8 -4.74 -2.65 13.56
N ARG A 9 -3.57 -2.61 14.21
CA ARG A 9 -3.22 -1.51 15.12
C ARG A 9 -3.23 -0.15 14.41
N VAL A 10 -3.61 0.91 15.12
CA VAL A 10 -3.59 2.28 14.58
C VAL A 10 -2.17 2.72 14.21
N ASP A 11 -1.18 2.27 14.98
CA ASP A 11 0.24 2.58 14.80
C ASP A 11 1.00 1.53 13.98
N ALA A 12 0.28 0.68 13.23
CA ALA A 12 0.89 -0.31 12.36
C ALA A 12 1.81 0.38 11.33
N PRO A 13 2.95 -0.23 10.99
CA PRO A 13 3.91 0.39 10.09
C PRO A 13 3.32 0.58 8.69
N ALA A 14 3.80 1.60 8.00
CA ALA A 14 3.64 1.69 6.55
C ALA A 14 4.39 0.51 5.90
N VAL A 15 3.80 -0.07 4.86
CA VAL A 15 4.36 -1.23 4.16
C VAL A 15 4.54 -0.89 2.68
N LEU A 16 5.66 -1.32 2.12
CA LEU A 16 5.87 -1.35 0.68
C LEU A 16 5.33 -2.68 0.16
N VAL A 17 4.38 -2.60 -0.77
CA VAL A 17 3.76 -3.74 -1.41
C VAL A 17 4.38 -3.88 -2.79
N GLU A 18 5.20 -4.91 -2.95
CA GLU A 18 5.78 -5.31 -4.22
C GLU A 18 4.98 -6.53 -4.70
N PHE A 19 4.27 -6.38 -5.80
CA PHE A 19 3.39 -7.44 -6.29
C PHE A 19 3.33 -7.45 -7.81
N VAL A 20 3.31 -8.64 -8.39
CA VAL A 20 3.28 -8.91 -9.82
C VAL A 20 2.03 -9.75 -10.08
N GLU A 21 1.10 -9.27 -10.91
CA GLU A 21 -0.22 -9.88 -11.11
C GLU A 21 -0.11 -11.33 -11.62
N GLU A 22 0.89 -11.63 -12.46
CA GLU A 22 1.17 -12.97 -12.98
C GLU A 22 1.44 -13.97 -11.85
N ASN A 23 2.11 -13.54 -10.77
CA ASN A 23 2.38 -14.37 -9.59
C ASN A 23 1.14 -14.52 -8.69
N ALA A 24 0.22 -13.54 -8.71
CA ALA A 24 -1.05 -13.59 -7.98
C ALA A 24 -1.94 -14.69 -8.51
N GLN A 25 -2.13 -14.67 -9.83
CA GLN A 25 -3.08 -15.53 -10.53
C GLN A 25 -2.65 -17.01 -10.43
N ALA A 26 -1.34 -17.28 -10.48
CA ALA A 26 -0.79 -18.61 -10.24
C ALA A 26 -1.12 -19.18 -8.85
N ASN A 27 -1.44 -18.33 -7.87
CA ASN A 27 -1.81 -18.72 -6.50
C ASN A 27 -3.30 -18.49 -6.18
N GLY A 28 -4.15 -18.26 -7.19
CA GLY A 28 -5.59 -18.07 -7.00
C GLY A 28 -5.97 -16.78 -6.27
N THR A 29 -5.09 -15.78 -6.26
CA THR A 29 -5.35 -14.44 -5.70
C THR A 29 -5.16 -13.36 -6.78
N SER A 30 -5.38 -12.10 -6.45
CA SER A 30 -5.18 -10.95 -7.33
C SER A 30 -4.62 -9.76 -6.56
N CYS A 31 -4.01 -8.79 -7.25
CA CYS A 31 -3.63 -7.53 -6.62
C CYS A 31 -4.85 -6.86 -5.97
N ALA A 32 -6.01 -6.93 -6.62
CA ALA A 32 -7.26 -6.38 -6.10
C ALA A 32 -7.67 -7.02 -4.75
N ALA A 33 -7.54 -8.34 -4.60
CA ALA A 33 -7.83 -9.03 -3.34
C ALA A 33 -6.86 -8.61 -2.22
N LEU A 34 -5.58 -8.47 -2.53
CA LEU A 34 -4.57 -7.96 -1.58
C LEU A 34 -4.88 -6.51 -1.16
N TYR A 35 -5.27 -5.66 -2.11
CA TYR A 35 -5.59 -4.27 -1.84
C TYR A 35 -6.86 -4.14 -1.00
N ALA A 36 -7.89 -4.94 -1.29
CA ALA A 36 -9.10 -5.01 -0.47
C ALA A 36 -8.79 -5.47 0.97
N LEU A 37 -7.88 -6.44 1.14
CA LEU A 37 -7.43 -6.90 2.45
C LEU A 37 -6.74 -5.78 3.25
N LEU A 38 -5.80 -5.07 2.63
CA LEU A 38 -5.09 -3.95 3.26
C LEU A 38 -6.05 -2.80 3.61
N ALA A 39 -6.98 -2.48 2.71
CA ALA A 39 -8.05 -1.51 2.96
C ALA A 39 -8.93 -1.93 4.15
N GLY A 40 -9.23 -3.23 4.29
CA GLY A 40 -9.93 -3.79 5.44
C GLY A 40 -9.19 -3.64 6.77
N PHE A 41 -7.87 -3.42 6.74
CA PHE A 41 -7.07 -3.06 7.91
C PHE A 41 -6.94 -1.54 8.13
N GLY A 42 -7.57 -0.72 7.29
CA GLY A 42 -7.53 0.74 7.36
C GLY A 42 -6.35 1.38 6.62
N TYR A 43 -5.67 0.63 5.75
CA TYR A 43 -4.61 1.19 4.91
C TYR A 43 -5.19 1.89 3.69
N GLN A 44 -4.52 2.97 3.29
CA GLN A 44 -4.68 3.60 1.98
C GLN A 44 -3.45 3.33 1.13
N LEU A 45 -3.64 3.22 -0.18
CA LEU A 45 -2.60 2.84 -1.14
C LEU A 45 -2.17 4.05 -1.97
N TYR A 46 -0.86 4.17 -2.15
CA TYR A 46 -0.24 5.27 -2.87
C TYR A 46 0.84 4.75 -3.83
N ARG A 47 0.85 5.25 -5.05
CA ARG A 47 1.95 5.06 -5.99
C ARG A 47 3.07 6.02 -5.64
N ILE A 48 4.30 5.52 -5.70
CA ILE A 48 5.51 6.30 -5.44
C ILE A 48 6.01 6.88 -6.78
N ASP A 49 5.82 8.18 -7.00
CA ASP A 49 6.50 8.90 -8.09
C ASP A 49 7.86 9.40 -7.60
N THR A 50 8.90 8.63 -7.92
CA THR A 50 10.28 8.94 -7.52
C THR A 50 10.86 10.13 -8.28
N ARG A 51 10.37 10.42 -9.49
CA ARG A 51 10.85 11.55 -10.32
C ARG A 51 10.37 12.88 -9.75
N GLN A 52 9.10 12.94 -9.37
CA GLN A 52 8.51 14.16 -8.79
C GLN A 52 8.57 14.20 -7.26
N LYS A 53 9.03 13.11 -6.61
CA LYS A 53 8.96 12.89 -5.16
C LYS A 53 7.56 13.11 -4.62
N ARG A 54 6.57 12.41 -5.18
CA ARG A 54 5.16 12.51 -4.81
C ARG A 54 4.58 11.14 -4.48
N LEU A 55 3.66 11.12 -3.52
CA LEU A 55 2.83 9.96 -3.22
C LEU A 55 1.44 10.23 -3.78
N ILE A 56 1.01 9.41 -4.74
CA ILE A 56 -0.22 9.62 -5.49
C ILE A 56 -1.23 8.57 -5.06
N PRO A 57 -2.43 8.94 -4.57
CA PRO A 57 -3.44 7.96 -4.17
C PRO A 57 -3.86 7.12 -5.39
N VAL A 58 -4.02 5.81 -5.17
CA VAL A 58 -4.36 4.87 -6.24
C VAL A 58 -5.76 4.31 -6.00
N PRO A 59 -6.63 4.28 -7.02
CA PRO A 59 -7.88 3.52 -6.92
C PRO A 59 -7.60 2.02 -6.75
N GLN A 60 -8.56 1.26 -6.21
CA GLN A 60 -8.40 -0.18 -5.93
C GLN A 60 -8.12 -1.05 -7.18
N GLU A 61 -8.32 -0.51 -8.38
CA GLU A 61 -8.07 -1.16 -9.66
C GLU A 61 -6.75 -0.66 -10.23
N TYR A 62 -5.64 -1.25 -9.77
CA TYR A 62 -4.33 -0.98 -10.36
C TYR A 62 -3.56 -2.28 -10.51
N GLN A 63 -2.99 -2.50 -11.69
CA GLN A 63 -2.20 -3.68 -12.00
C GLN A 63 -0.74 -3.26 -12.12
N ASN A 64 0.15 -4.00 -11.46
CA ASN A 64 1.60 -3.97 -11.65
C ASN A 64 2.31 -2.65 -11.30
N ASP A 65 2.25 -2.23 -10.03
CA ASP A 65 3.12 -1.18 -9.50
C ASP A 65 3.51 -1.46 -8.04
N ASN A 66 4.70 -1.00 -7.64
CA ASN A 66 5.08 -0.99 -6.24
C ASN A 66 4.28 0.11 -5.52
N LEU A 67 3.47 -0.31 -4.54
CA LEU A 67 2.59 0.60 -3.80
C LEU A 67 3.06 0.78 -2.36
N LEU A 68 2.98 2.00 -1.87
CA LEU A 68 3.04 2.29 -0.45
C LEU A 68 1.63 2.12 0.15
N ALA A 69 1.48 1.24 1.13
CA ALA A 69 0.30 1.20 1.97
C ALA A 69 0.59 1.89 3.32
N THR A 70 -0.21 2.88 3.70
CA THR A 70 -0.09 3.53 5.01
C THR A 70 -1.45 3.95 5.60
N LYS A 71 -1.52 4.04 6.93
CA LYS A 71 -2.65 4.65 7.66
C LYS A 71 -2.40 6.12 8.00
N ASN A 72 -1.18 6.60 7.80
CA ASN A 72 -0.76 7.96 8.13
C ASN A 72 0.21 8.48 7.06
N ILE A 73 -0.38 9.06 5.99
CA ILE A 73 0.39 9.55 4.85
C ILE A 73 1.27 10.76 5.22
N GLU A 74 0.76 11.65 6.06
CA GLU A 74 1.48 12.83 6.56
C GLU A 74 2.78 12.46 7.27
N GLN A 75 2.74 11.44 8.14
CA GLN A 75 3.94 10.94 8.81
C GLN A 75 4.96 10.39 7.82
N VAL A 76 4.51 9.69 6.78
CA VAL A 76 5.41 9.15 5.74
C VAL A 76 6.05 10.30 4.97
N CYS A 77 5.27 11.25 4.45
CA CYS A 77 5.77 12.43 3.74
C CYS A 77 6.80 13.21 4.58
N ARG A 78 6.51 13.42 5.88
CA ARG A 78 7.45 14.07 6.80
C ARG A 78 8.79 13.33 6.94
N ARG A 79 8.77 12.00 6.97
CA ARG A 79 9.99 11.17 7.13
C ARG A 79 10.79 11.04 5.85
N THR A 80 10.13 10.92 4.71
CA THR A 80 10.76 10.64 3.41
C THR A 80 11.01 11.89 2.57
N ARG A 81 10.42 13.02 2.95
CA ARG A 81 10.39 14.29 2.20
C ARG A 81 9.69 14.18 0.85
N TYR A 82 8.84 13.17 0.67
CA TYR A 82 7.90 13.13 -0.44
C TYR A 82 6.75 14.10 -0.17
N ARG A 83 6.17 14.66 -1.23
CA ARG A 83 4.96 15.45 -1.15
C ARG A 83 3.75 14.54 -1.16
N CYS A 84 2.87 14.73 -0.18
CA CYS A 84 1.54 14.16 -0.17
C CYS A 84 0.72 14.88 -1.25
N ALA A 85 0.01 14.13 -2.10
CA ALA A 85 -0.93 14.67 -3.09
C ALA A 85 -2.35 14.64 -2.54
#